data_AF-K7W782-F1
#
_entry.id   AF-K7W782-F1
#
_cell.length_a   1.000
_cell.length_b   1.000
_cell.length_c   1.000
_cell.angle_alpha   90.00
_cell.angle_beta   90.00
_cell.angle_gamma   90.00
#
_symmetry.space_group_name_H-M   'P 1'
#
loop_
_entity.id
_entity.type
_entity.pdbx_description
1 polymer ?
#
loop_
_entity_poly.entity_id
_entity_poly.type
_entity_poly.pdbx_seq_one_letter_code
_entity_poly.pdbx_strand_id
1 'polypeptide(L)'
;MNQEIIVDTSALIAFFVKSETNHQIAKQYTYHNLNHRWIILETVFDETVTWIRSKISSDASIKIGQVLRTEHRYINISDQDDQLIWETFCKYNDKEWSYTDCSILVMANRLSVFEVFAFDEHIRQMAGLGIICVP
;
A
#
# COMPACT_ATOMS: atom_id res chain seq x y z
N MET A 1 -21.82 -3.98 3.64
CA MET A 1 -20.73 -4.60 2.87
C MET A 1 -19.46 -3.94 3.34
N ASN A 2 -18.40 -4.69 3.63
CA ASN A 2 -17.11 -4.09 4.00
C ASN A 2 -16.53 -3.41 2.77
N GLN A 3 -16.17 -2.14 2.89
CA GLN A 3 -15.51 -1.37 1.84
C GLN A 3 -14.05 -1.83 1.76
N GLU A 4 -13.56 -2.09 0.55
CA GLU A 4 -12.17 -2.51 0.36
C GLU A 4 -11.30 -1.31 0.03
N ILE A 5 -10.08 -1.32 0.54
CA ILE A 5 -9.11 -0.24 0.34
C ILE A 5 -7.73 -0.83 0.14
N ILE A 6 -7.00 -0.36 -0.87
CA ILE A 6 -5.59 -0.70 -1.04
C ILE A 6 -4.79 0.11 -0.02
N VAL A 7 -3.83 -0.52 0.65
CA VAL A 7 -2.98 0.18 1.61
C VAL A 7 -1.59 0.28 1.01
N ASP A 8 -1.01 1.48 1.07
CA ASP A 8 0.36 1.76 0.65
C ASP A 8 1.37 1.51 1.79
N THR A 9 2.64 1.32 1.43
CA THR A 9 3.75 1.15 2.38
C THR A 9 3.84 2.31 3.36
N SER A 10 3.65 3.56 2.92
CA SER A 10 3.71 4.74 3.80
C SER A 10 2.64 4.69 4.90
N ALA A 11 1.44 4.22 4.59
CA ALA A 11 0.35 4.05 5.55
C ALA A 11 0.60 2.91 6.53
N LEU A 12 1.12 1.76 6.04
CA LEU A 12 1.48 0.63 6.90
C LEU A 12 2.58 1.00 7.89
N ILE A 13 3.64 1.66 7.42
CA ILE A 13 4.73 2.15 8.26
C ILE A 13 4.18 3.13 9.31
N ALA A 14 3.40 4.13 8.90
CA ALA A 14 2.78 5.07 9.84
C ALA A 14 1.89 4.35 10.87
N PHE A 15 1.09 3.37 10.46
CA PHE A 15 0.19 2.65 11.36
C PHE A 15 0.93 1.82 12.42
N PHE A 16 1.98 1.08 12.02
CA PHE A 16 2.67 0.15 12.93
C PHE A 16 3.81 0.79 13.72
N VAL A 17 4.45 1.83 13.19
CA VAL A 17 5.67 2.41 13.76
C VAL A 17 5.34 3.69 14.53
N LYS A 18 5.41 3.60 15.87
CA LYS A 18 5.00 4.70 16.78
C LYS A 18 5.79 6.00 16.60
N SER A 19 7.03 5.92 16.12
CA SER A 19 7.89 7.08 15.91
C SER A 19 7.60 7.85 14.62
N GLU A 20 6.77 7.30 13.73
CA GLU A 20 6.42 7.96 12.47
C GLU A 20 5.53 9.17 12.71
N THR A 21 5.80 10.25 11.96
CA THR A 21 5.07 11.52 12.06
C THR A 21 3.56 11.34 11.91
N ASN A 22 3.15 10.47 10.98
CA ASN A 22 1.74 10.25 10.67
C ASN A 22 1.07 9.16 11.53
N HIS A 23 1.75 8.64 12.56
CA HIS A 23 1.25 7.52 13.35
C HIS A 23 -0.14 7.76 13.96
N GLN A 24 -0.37 8.95 14.53
CA GLN A 24 -1.66 9.28 15.13
C GLN A 24 -2.77 9.39 14.07
N ILE A 25 -2.47 9.96 12.91
CA ILE A 25 -3.43 10.10 11.81
C ILE A 25 -3.83 8.72 11.31
N ALA A 26 -2.85 7.85 11.03
CA ALA A 26 -3.09 6.48 10.60
C ALA A 26 -3.95 5.69 11.60
N LYS A 27 -3.64 5.80 12.90
CA LYS A 27 -4.43 5.13 13.97
C LYS A 27 -5.86 5.65 14.03
N GLN A 28 -6.06 6.95 13.91
CA GLN A 28 -7.39 7.56 13.93
C GLN A 28 -8.20 7.17 12.70
N TYR A 29 -7.60 7.21 11.51
CA TYR A 29 -8.29 6.81 10.29
C TYR A 29 -8.78 5.36 10.36
N THR A 30 -7.90 4.43 10.75
CA THR A 30 -8.29 3.01 10.92
C THR A 30 -9.39 2.83 11.96
N TYR A 31 -9.38 3.60 13.06
CA TYR A 31 -10.41 3.54 14.09
C TYR A 31 -11.78 4.04 13.61
N HIS A 32 -11.82 5.06 12.76
CA HIS A 32 -13.08 5.55 12.19
C HIS A 32 -13.58 4.66 11.03
N ASN A 33 -12.71 3.85 10.45
CA ASN A 33 -12.99 3.00 9.29
C ASN A 33 -12.81 1.49 9.59
N LEU A 34 -13.22 1.03 10.77
CA LEU A 34 -13.04 -0.38 11.21
C LEU A 34 -13.69 -1.42 10.29
N ASN A 35 -14.69 -1.02 9.50
CA ASN A 35 -15.35 -1.88 8.53
C ASN A 35 -14.58 -2.00 7.20
N HIS A 36 -13.52 -1.21 7.00
CA HIS A 36 -12.71 -1.29 5.79
C HIS A 36 -11.83 -2.54 5.84
N ARG A 37 -11.88 -3.31 4.76
CA ARG A 37 -11.00 -4.46 4.57
C ARG A 37 -9.77 -4.02 3.79
N TRP A 38 -8.61 -4.11 4.42
CA TRP A 38 -7.34 -3.80 3.77
C TRP A 38 -6.98 -4.86 2.74
N ILE A 39 -6.59 -4.37 1.56
CA ILE A 39 -5.94 -5.13 0.51
C ILE A 39 -4.45 -4.86 0.61
N ILE A 40 -3.68 -5.92 0.82
CA ILE A 40 -2.22 -5.88 0.88
C ILE A 40 -1.69 -6.53 -0.40
N LEU A 41 -1.13 -5.73 -1.29
CA LEU A 41 -0.47 -6.22 -2.50
C LEU A 41 0.90 -6.81 -2.13
N GLU A 42 1.33 -7.84 -2.85
CA GLU A 42 2.63 -8.48 -2.62
C GLU A 42 3.81 -7.52 -2.72
N THR A 43 3.77 -6.55 -3.65
CA THR A 43 4.77 -5.49 -3.80
C THR A 43 4.84 -4.56 -2.58
N VAL A 44 3.68 -4.12 -2.09
CA VAL A 44 3.58 -3.31 -0.85
C VAL A 44 4.08 -4.11 0.35
N PHE A 45 3.73 -5.40 0.42
CA PHE A 45 4.21 -6.28 1.48
C PHE A 45 5.74 -6.37 1.48
N ASP A 46 6.34 -6.66 0.32
CA ASP A 46 7.79 -6.80 0.17
C ASP A 46 8.52 -5.53 0.61
N GLU A 47 8.09 -4.37 0.13
CA GLU A 47 8.68 -3.08 0.49
C GLU A 47 8.50 -2.79 1.98
N THR A 48 7.30 -3.01 2.53
CA THR A 48 7.00 -2.78 3.95
C THR A 48 7.86 -3.64 4.87
N VAL A 49 7.92 -4.97 4.65
CA VAL A 49 8.69 -5.86 5.53
C VAL A 49 10.19 -5.64 5.40
N THR A 50 10.67 -5.26 4.21
CA THR A 50 12.06 -4.91 3.94
C THR A 50 12.45 -3.61 4.64
N TRP A 51 11.60 -2.59 4.58
CA TRP A 51 11.81 -1.33 5.29
C TRP A 51 11.85 -1.55 6.81
N ILE A 52 10.85 -2.26 7.37
CA ILE A 52 10.77 -2.51 8.81
C ILE A 52 11.98 -3.31 9.30
N ARG A 53 12.43 -4.31 8.52
CA ARG A 53 13.63 -5.09 8.84
C ARG A 53 14.86 -4.20 8.94
N SER A 54 15.00 -3.27 8.00
CA SER A 54 16.17 -2.41 7.85
C SER A 54 16.20 -1.25 8.84
N LYS A 55 15.02 -0.74 9.25
CA LYS A 55 14.90 0.47 10.07
C LYS A 55 14.48 0.21 11.51
N ILE A 56 13.78 -0.89 11.78
CA ILE A 56 13.21 -1.19 13.09
C ILE A 56 13.86 -2.43 13.69
N SER A 57 13.53 -3.63 13.19
CA SER A 57 14.16 -4.89 13.58
C SER A 57 13.67 -6.06 12.73
N SER A 58 14.45 -7.15 12.71
CA SER A 58 14.05 -8.43 12.13
C SER A 58 12.76 -8.98 12.76
N ASP A 59 12.64 -8.89 14.08
CA ASP A 59 11.48 -9.44 14.80
C ASP A 59 10.19 -8.67 14.49
N ALA A 60 10.27 -7.34 14.41
CA ALA A 60 9.12 -6.51 14.02
C ALA A 60 8.68 -6.80 12.59
N SER A 61 9.63 -6.94 11.66
CA SER A 61 9.37 -7.30 10.26
C SER A 61 8.60 -8.61 10.14
N ILE A 62 9.01 -9.65 10.86
CA ILE A 62 8.33 -10.97 10.82
C ILE A 62 6.93 -10.88 11.42
N LYS A 63 6.78 -10.26 12.60
CA LYS A 63 5.47 -10.17 13.29
C LYS A 63 4.46 -9.35 12.48
N ILE A 64 4.87 -8.20 11.97
CA ILE A 64 4.01 -7.35 11.13
C ILE A 64 3.70 -8.07 9.83
N GLY A 65 4.70 -8.70 9.20
CA GLY A 65 4.48 -9.47 7.98
C GLY A 65 3.47 -10.61 8.15
N GLN A 66 3.48 -11.31 9.29
CA GLN A 66 2.46 -12.33 9.59
C GLN A 66 1.06 -11.72 9.62
N VAL A 67 0.87 -10.62 10.36
CA VAL A 67 -0.42 -9.91 10.43
C VAL A 67 -0.89 -9.48 9.04
N LEU A 68 0.01 -8.89 8.23
CA LEU A 68 -0.30 -8.45 6.87
C LEU A 68 -0.79 -9.59 5.96
N ARG A 69 -0.29 -10.81 6.15
CA ARG A 69 -0.67 -11.97 5.32
C ARG A 69 -1.90 -12.71 5.85
N THR A 70 -2.11 -12.78 7.16
CA THR A 70 -3.16 -13.62 7.75
C THR A 70 -4.45 -12.88 8.09
N GLU A 71 -4.35 -11.60 8.49
CA GLU A 71 -5.49 -10.83 8.98
C GLU A 71 -6.12 -9.92 7.91
N HIS A 72 -5.50 -9.84 6.74
CA HIS A 72 -5.91 -8.94 5.65
C HIS A 72 -6.08 -9.68 4.32
N ARG A 73 -6.68 -9.03 3.31
CA ARG A 73 -6.78 -9.60 1.97
C ARG A 73 -5.43 -9.44 1.26
N TYR A 74 -4.59 -10.45 1.38
CA TYR A 74 -3.31 -10.51 0.66
C TYR A 74 -3.53 -10.91 -0.81
N ILE A 75 -2.91 -10.20 -1.74
CA ILE A 75 -3.00 -10.46 -3.18
C ILE A 75 -1.60 -10.61 -3.77
N ASN A 76 -1.31 -11.79 -4.33
CA ASN A 76 -0.09 -12.02 -5.12
C ASN A 76 -0.21 -11.32 -6.48
N ILE A 77 0.92 -10.86 -7.01
CA ILE A 77 1.01 -10.33 -8.37
C ILE A 77 1.11 -11.52 -9.34
N SER A 78 0.20 -11.62 -10.32
CA SER A 78 0.30 -12.63 -11.38
C SER A 78 1.25 -12.18 -12.48
N ASP A 79 1.68 -13.10 -13.34
CA ASP A 79 2.53 -12.76 -14.50
C ASP A 79 1.89 -11.68 -15.40
N GLN A 80 0.56 -11.68 -15.54
CA GLN A 80 -0.14 -10.63 -16.30
C GLN A 80 -0.13 -9.29 -15.58
N ASP A 81 -0.26 -9.30 -14.25
CA ASP A 81 -0.15 -8.08 -13.46
C ASP A 81 1.26 -7.51 -13.56
N ASP A 82 2.28 -8.34 -13.36
CA ASP A 82 3.69 -7.94 -13.43
C ASP A 82 4.03 -7.29 -14.77
N GLN A 83 3.58 -7.87 -15.88
CA GLN A 83 3.76 -7.26 -17.19
C GLN A 83 3.12 -5.87 -17.29
N LEU A 84 1.88 -5.71 -16.82
CA LEU A 84 1.19 -4.41 -16.84
C LEU A 84 1.84 -3.38 -15.91
N ILE A 85 2.37 -3.83 -14.77
CA ILE A 85 3.12 -2.98 -13.84
C ILE A 85 4.40 -2.50 -14.50
N TRP A 86 5.14 -3.40 -15.16
CA TRP A 86 6.33 -3.04 -15.91
C TRP A 86 6.06 -2.06 -17.05
N GLU A 87 5.00 -2.27 -17.82
CA GLU A 87 4.57 -1.34 -18.87
C GLU A 87 4.20 0.03 -18.29
N THR A 88 3.50 0.05 -17.15
CA THR A 88 3.11 1.29 -16.44
C THR A 88 4.34 2.02 -15.89
N PHE A 89 5.28 1.30 -15.29
CA PHE A 89 6.53 1.84 -14.77
C PHE A 89 7.39 2.45 -15.89
N CYS A 90 7.49 1.77 -17.04
CA CYS A 90 8.14 2.31 -18.23
C CYS A 90 7.45 3.56 -18.77
N LYS A 91 6.11 3.58 -18.77
CA LYS A 91 5.29 4.67 -19.31
C LYS A 91 5.45 5.97 -18.53
N TYR A 92 5.48 5.90 -17.20
CA TYR A 92 5.59 7.06 -16.32
C TYR A 92 7.03 7.32 -15.86
N ASN A 93 7.99 7.17 -16.78
CA ASN A 93 9.42 7.38 -16.50
C ASN A 93 9.80 8.84 -16.20
N ASP A 94 8.88 9.78 -16.44
CA ASP A 94 9.00 11.19 -16.07
C ASP A 94 8.62 11.44 -14.61
N LYS A 95 8.10 10.41 -13.91
CA LYS A 95 7.75 10.44 -12.49
C LYS A 95 8.80 9.70 -11.69
N GLU A 96 8.97 10.09 -10.43
CA GLU A 96 9.79 9.35 -9.45
C GLU A 96 9.00 8.22 -8.77
N TRP A 97 7.96 7.70 -9.43
CA TRP A 97 7.13 6.62 -8.91
C TRP A 97 7.94 5.33 -8.85
N SER A 98 7.84 4.62 -7.73
CA SER A 98 8.42 3.29 -7.56
C SER A 98 7.65 2.22 -8.35
N TYR A 99 8.23 1.01 -8.42
CA TYR A 99 7.51 -0.15 -8.95
C TYR A 99 6.27 -0.46 -8.09
N THR A 100 6.38 -0.30 -6.77
CA THR A 100 5.27 -0.45 -5.81
C THR A 100 4.15 0.55 -6.11
N ASP A 101 4.46 1.82 -6.35
CA ASP A 101 3.49 2.85 -6.73
C ASP A 101 2.74 2.45 -8.00
N CYS A 102 3.46 2.00 -9.04
CA CYS A 102 2.86 1.54 -10.29
C CYS A 102 1.98 0.30 -10.08
N SER A 103 2.37 -0.60 -9.17
CA SER A 103 1.57 -1.77 -8.81
C SER A 103 0.24 -1.40 -8.16
N ILE A 104 0.22 -0.38 -7.31
CA ILE A 104 -1.01 0.14 -6.70
C ILE A 104 -1.95 0.66 -7.80
N LEU A 105 -1.45 1.45 -8.74
CA LEU A 105 -2.26 1.98 -9.84
C LEU A 105 -2.86 0.87 -10.72
N VAL A 106 -2.05 -0.11 -11.13
CA VAL A 106 -2.51 -1.23 -11.97
C VAL A 106 -3.55 -2.06 -11.23
N MET A 107 -3.27 -2.41 -9.97
CA MET A 107 -4.14 -3.26 -9.17
C MET A 107 -5.43 -2.56 -8.78
N ALA A 108 -5.41 -1.25 -8.53
CA ALA A 108 -6.62 -0.46 -8.28
C ALA A 108 -7.61 -0.56 -9.45
N ASN A 109 -7.10 -0.42 -10.68
CA ASN A 109 -7.91 -0.57 -11.90
C ASN A 109 -8.44 -2.00 -12.07
N ARG A 110 -7.56 -3.01 -11.92
CA ARG A 110 -7.95 -4.41 -12.08
C ARG A 110 -9.00 -4.86 -11.07
N LEU A 111 -8.87 -4.42 -9.81
CA LEU A 111 -9.75 -4.79 -8.71
C LEU A 111 -11.01 -3.91 -8.64
N SER A 112 -11.06 -2.81 -9.41
CA SER A 112 -12.07 -1.76 -9.27
C SER A 112 -12.14 -1.19 -7.84
N VAL A 113 -10.97 -1.02 -7.21
CA VAL A 113 -10.80 -0.44 -5.87
C VAL A 113 -9.87 0.76 -6.01
N PHE A 114 -10.45 1.95 -6.01
CA PHE A 114 -9.72 3.19 -6.32
C PHE A 114 -9.27 3.98 -5.09
N GLU A 115 -9.80 3.65 -3.91
CA GLU A 115 -9.32 4.23 -2.66
C GLU A 115 -8.00 3.59 -2.25
N VAL A 116 -7.02 4.44 -1.95
CA VAL A 116 -5.70 4.05 -1.48
C VAL A 116 -5.40 4.79 -0.18
N PHE A 117 -5.20 4.04 0.89
CA PHE A 117 -4.73 4.59 2.16
C PHE A 117 -3.21 4.80 2.07
N ALA A 118 -2.78 6.06 2.01
CA ALA A 118 -1.39 6.45 1.82
C ALA A 118 -1.09 7.85 2.39
N PHE A 119 0.17 8.09 2.71
CA PHE A 119 0.69 9.42 3.04
C PHE A 119 1.64 9.99 1.98
N ASP A 120 2.11 9.16 1.05
CA ASP A 120 3.03 9.55 -0.02
C ASP A 120 2.39 10.51 -1.04
N GLU A 121 3.18 11.46 -1.54
CA GLU A 121 2.80 12.37 -2.61
C GLU A 121 2.66 11.66 -3.96
N HIS A 122 3.41 10.58 -4.20
CA HIS A 122 3.32 9.79 -5.44
C HIS A 122 1.90 9.27 -5.68
N ILE A 123 1.26 8.73 -4.65
CA ILE A 123 -0.13 8.25 -4.72
C ILE A 123 -1.10 9.41 -4.96
N ARG A 124 -0.85 10.59 -4.38
CA ARG A 124 -1.68 11.80 -4.62
C ARG A 124 -1.60 12.28 -6.07
N GLN A 125 -0.44 12.17 -6.72
CA GLN A 125 -0.28 12.52 -8.14
C GLN A 125 -1.14 11.65 -9.07
N MET A 126 -1.52 10.44 -8.63
CA MET A 126 -2.37 9.53 -9.39
C MET A 126 -3.86 9.90 -9.36
N ALA A 127 -4.27 10.99 -8.70
CA ALA A 127 -5.65 11.46 -8.71
C ALA A 127 -6.18 11.72 -10.14
N GLY A 128 -5.32 12.23 -11.03
CA GLY A 128 -5.66 12.40 -12.46
C GLY A 128 -5.87 11.08 -13.22
N LEU A 129 -5.56 9.95 -12.60
CA LEU A 129 -5.70 8.58 -13.13
C LEU A 129 -6.80 7.80 -12.38
N GLY A 130 -7.61 8.47 -11.55
CA GLY A 130 -8.77 7.90 -10.86
C GLY A 130 -8.51 7.41 -9.44
N ILE A 131 -7.27 7.50 -8.93
CA ILE A 131 -6.96 7.12 -7.55
C ILE A 131 -7.51 8.16 -6.56
N ILE A 132 -8.12 7.67 -5.48
CA ILE A 132 -8.59 8.49 -4.35
C ILE A 132 -7.66 8.20 -3.17
N CYS A 133 -6.69 9.08 -2.95
CA CYS A 133 -5.76 8.96 -1.83
C CYS A 133 -6.43 9.44 -0.52
N VAL A 134 -6.39 8.62 0.53
CA VAL A 134 -6.94 8.92 1.86
C VAL A 134 -5.89 8.77 2.96
N PRO A 135 -5.96 9.54 4.07
CA PRO A 135 -5.01 9.50 5.19
C PRO A 135 -5.29 8.41 6.21
#